data_AF-A0A7C6B997-F1
#
_entry.id   AF-A0A7C6B997-F1
#
_cell.length_a   1.000
_cell.length_b   1.000
_cell.length_c   1.000
_cell.angle_alpha   90.00
_cell.angle_beta   90.00
_cell.angle_gamma   90.00
#
_symmetry.space_group_name_H-M   'P 1'
#
loop_
_entity.id
_entity.type
_entity.pdbx_description
1 polymer ?
#
loop_
_entity_poly.entity_id
_entity_poly.type
_entity_poly.pdbx_seq_one_letter_code
_entity_poly.pdbx_strand_id
1 'polypeptide(L)'
;MNYQSILEEIEAEIQDELSVGNVADYIPALAEVDPNQFAMTVTLEDGQQFSVGKHKEKFSIQSISKVLAFSVAIDIYSTSLYKRVGVEPSGSAFNSLVQLEYENGVPRNPFINAGAIVVMDALISHFGSDYAALERVMTFIREISDNQNIQFDGEVAKSEMEHASRNLALAQLMKSFGNFENDVYEVVRTYFKQCAIFMTTEELSRAMLYLAFGGK
;
A
#
# COMPACT_ATOMS: atom_id res chain seq x y z
N MET A 1 19.45 7.47 -23.47
CA MET A 1 18.10 8.05 -23.59
C MET A 1 18.08 9.32 -22.73
N ASN A 2 17.44 10.40 -23.17
CA ASN A 2 17.36 11.62 -22.36
C ASN A 2 16.10 11.58 -21.49
N TYR A 3 16.17 10.85 -20.38
CA TYR A 3 15.02 10.65 -19.48
C TYR A 3 14.48 11.98 -18.94
N GLN A 4 15.35 12.92 -18.57
CA GLN A 4 14.94 14.22 -18.06
C GLN A 4 14.05 14.97 -19.05
N SER A 5 14.49 15.07 -20.31
CA SER A 5 13.71 15.76 -21.35
C SER A 5 12.37 15.09 -21.62
N ILE A 6 12.28 13.76 -21.51
CA ILE A 6 11.01 13.03 -21.69
C ILE A 6 10.05 13.33 -20.53
N LEU A 7 10.55 13.38 -19.29
CA LEU A 7 9.73 13.71 -18.14
C LEU A 7 9.21 15.15 -18.20
N GLU A 8 10.05 16.10 -18.63
CA GLU A 8 9.68 17.50 -18.82
C GLU A 8 8.63 17.67 -19.92
N GLU A 9 8.73 16.90 -21.02
CA GLU A 9 7.74 16.86 -22.08
C GLU A 9 6.38 16.35 -21.56
N ILE A 10 6.39 15.23 -20.81
CA ILE A 10 5.17 14.68 -20.20
C ILE A 10 4.55 15.68 -19.21
N GLU A 11 5.35 16.28 -18.32
CA GLU A 11 4.85 17.29 -17.37
C GLU A 11 4.18 18.46 -18.09
N ALA A 12 4.75 18.93 -19.20
CA ALA A 12 4.17 20.01 -20.00
C ALA A 12 2.85 19.59 -20.70
N GLU A 13 2.79 18.37 -21.24
CA GLU A 13 1.60 17.88 -21.96
C GLU A 13 0.38 17.67 -21.06
N ILE A 14 0.58 17.25 -19.81
CA ILE A 14 -0.53 16.89 -18.93
C ILE A 14 -1.10 18.05 -18.10
N GLN A 15 -0.53 19.26 -18.18
CA GLN A 15 -0.92 20.38 -17.30
C GLN A 15 -2.44 20.65 -17.33
N ASP A 16 -3.04 20.62 -18.51
CA ASP A 16 -4.48 20.85 -18.68
C ASP A 16 -5.34 19.69 -18.15
N GLU A 17 -4.75 18.50 -18.05
CA GLU A 17 -5.41 17.27 -17.57
C GLU A 17 -5.37 17.13 -16.04
N LEU A 18 -4.54 17.90 -15.32
CA LEU A 18 -4.44 17.80 -13.85
C LEU A 18 -5.75 18.11 -13.13
N SER A 19 -6.62 18.92 -13.75
CA SER A 19 -7.94 19.25 -13.23
C SER A 19 -9.01 18.17 -13.48
N VAL A 20 -8.68 17.13 -14.25
CA VAL A 20 -9.61 16.05 -14.61
C VAL A 20 -9.61 14.99 -13.51
N GLY A 21 -10.75 14.84 -12.84
CA GLY A 21 -10.95 13.87 -11.76
C GLY A 21 -11.31 14.54 -10.45
N ASN A 22 -11.33 13.77 -9.36
CA ASN A 22 -11.56 14.28 -8.01
C ASN A 22 -10.53 13.67 -7.07
N VAL A 23 -10.03 14.48 -6.15
CA VAL A 23 -9.23 14.00 -5.01
C VAL A 23 -10.10 13.07 -4.16
N ALA A 24 -9.48 12.07 -3.54
CA ALA A 24 -10.17 11.17 -2.63
C ALA A 24 -10.72 11.96 -1.43
N ASP A 25 -12.01 11.83 -1.17
CA ASP A 25 -12.75 12.60 -0.15
C ASP A 25 -13.40 11.71 0.93
N TYR A 26 -13.13 10.40 0.89
CA TYR A 26 -13.69 9.44 1.85
C TYR A 26 -13.10 9.59 3.27
N ILE A 27 -11.97 10.30 3.41
CA ILE A 27 -11.47 10.83 4.68
C ILE A 27 -11.06 12.31 4.54
N PRO A 28 -11.26 13.14 5.57
CA PRO A 28 -10.87 14.56 5.55
C PRO A 28 -9.41 14.80 5.19
N ALA A 29 -8.49 13.98 5.71
CA ALA A 29 -7.04 14.18 5.50
C ALA A 29 -6.60 14.08 4.03
N LEU A 30 -7.36 13.40 3.17
CA LEU A 30 -7.08 13.35 1.73
C LEU A 30 -7.80 14.45 0.96
N ALA A 31 -8.97 14.89 1.44
CA ALA A 31 -9.79 15.91 0.78
C ALA A 31 -9.11 17.29 0.73
N GLU A 32 -8.14 17.54 1.62
CA GLU A 32 -7.41 18.81 1.72
C GLU A 32 -6.20 18.91 0.75
N VAL A 33 -5.86 17.83 0.04
CA VAL A 33 -4.74 17.81 -0.91
C VAL A 33 -5.06 18.68 -2.14
N ASP A 34 -4.07 19.48 -2.56
CA ASP A 34 -4.18 20.32 -3.76
C ASP A 34 -4.34 19.45 -5.01
N PRO A 35 -5.47 19.56 -5.75
CA PRO A 35 -5.76 18.70 -6.90
C PRO A 35 -4.80 18.93 -8.08
N ASN A 36 -4.09 20.05 -8.12
CA ASN A 36 -3.15 20.38 -9.19
C ASN A 36 -1.72 19.93 -8.89
N GLN A 37 -1.51 19.11 -7.85
CA GLN A 37 -0.21 18.52 -7.57
C GLN A 37 0.13 17.43 -8.56
N PHE A 38 1.34 17.51 -9.12
CA PHE A 38 1.89 16.48 -9.97
C PHE A 38 3.36 16.25 -9.64
N ALA A 39 3.78 14.99 -9.72
CA ALA A 39 5.17 14.59 -9.60
C ALA A 39 5.40 13.28 -10.35
N MET A 40 6.56 13.15 -10.98
CA MET A 40 7.00 11.90 -11.59
C MET A 40 8.48 11.68 -11.30
N THR A 41 8.86 10.44 -10.98
CA THR A 41 10.26 10.04 -10.80
C THR A 41 10.54 8.68 -11.45
N VAL A 42 11.58 8.63 -12.26
CA VAL A 42 12.14 7.39 -12.82
C VAL A 42 13.47 7.08 -12.13
N THR A 43 13.62 5.86 -11.63
CA THR A 43 14.87 5.34 -11.07
C THR A 43 15.42 4.25 -11.99
N LEU A 44 16.68 4.38 -12.41
CA LEU A 44 17.37 3.38 -13.23
C LEU A 44 18.02 2.29 -12.37
N GLU A 45 18.51 1.22 -13.01
CA GLU A 45 19.18 0.09 -12.34
C GLU A 45 20.39 0.52 -11.50
N ASP A 46 21.12 1.54 -11.96
CA ASP A 46 22.28 2.10 -11.25
C ASP A 46 21.91 3.07 -10.12
N GLY A 47 20.62 3.25 -9.88
CA GLY A 47 20.07 4.16 -8.87
C GLY A 47 20.00 5.62 -9.30
N GLN A 48 20.37 5.97 -10.55
CA GLN A 48 20.18 7.33 -11.07
C GLN A 48 18.70 7.66 -11.13
N GLN A 49 18.33 8.85 -10.63
CA GLN A 49 16.94 9.33 -10.60
C GLN A 49 16.75 10.55 -11.49
N PHE A 50 15.62 10.57 -12.20
CA PHE A 50 15.14 11.69 -13.00
C PHE A 50 13.76 12.05 -12.51
N SER A 51 13.51 13.34 -12.25
CA SER A 51 12.27 13.79 -11.62
C SER A 51 11.76 15.09 -12.21
N VAL A 52 10.44 15.28 -12.14
CA VAL A 52 9.71 16.52 -12.50
C VAL A 52 8.57 16.77 -11.50
N GLY A 53 8.05 18.00 -11.46
CA GLY A 53 6.99 18.40 -10.55
C GLY A 53 7.37 18.44 -9.07
N LYS A 54 6.41 18.20 -8.18
CA LYS A 54 6.56 18.24 -6.71
C LYS A 54 7.17 16.94 -6.15
N HIS A 55 8.21 16.41 -6.80
CA HIS A 55 8.79 15.09 -6.50
C HIS A 55 9.41 14.90 -5.11
N LYS A 56 9.53 15.97 -4.31
CA LYS A 56 9.97 15.93 -2.91
C LYS A 56 8.83 16.09 -1.90
N GLU A 57 7.61 16.31 -2.36
CA GLU A 57 6.43 16.37 -1.51
C GLU A 57 6.03 14.94 -1.11
N LYS A 58 5.77 14.74 0.18
CA LYS A 58 5.40 13.44 0.72
C LYS A 58 3.89 13.25 0.61
N PHE A 59 3.47 12.04 0.30
CA PHE A 59 2.07 11.64 0.30
C PHE A 59 1.92 10.25 0.92
N SER A 60 0.70 9.95 1.38
CA SER A 60 0.32 8.60 1.83
C SER A 60 0.38 7.64 0.65
N ILE A 61 1.22 6.60 0.73
CA ILE A 61 1.31 5.61 -0.36
C ILE A 61 0.07 4.72 -0.46
N GLN A 62 -0.82 4.75 0.54
CA GLN A 62 -2.13 4.10 0.52
C GLN A 62 -2.03 2.63 0.09
N SER A 63 -2.86 2.18 -0.86
CA SER A 63 -2.87 0.80 -1.34
C SER A 63 -1.57 0.35 -2.03
N ILE A 64 -0.66 1.25 -2.40
CA ILE A 64 0.66 0.87 -2.91
C ILE A 64 1.44 0.09 -1.84
N SER A 65 1.21 0.41 -0.56
CA SER A 65 1.82 -0.29 0.58
C SER A 65 1.53 -1.80 0.60
N LYS A 66 0.43 -2.26 -0.03
CA LYS A 66 0.07 -3.68 -0.11
C LYS A 66 1.15 -4.51 -0.79
N VAL A 67 1.79 -3.96 -1.81
CA VAL A 67 2.91 -4.61 -2.51
C VAL A 67 4.07 -4.85 -1.56
N LEU A 68 4.40 -3.85 -0.74
CA LEU A 68 5.54 -3.88 0.16
C LEU A 68 5.30 -4.86 1.32
N ALA A 69 4.12 -4.82 1.93
CA ALA A 69 3.75 -5.78 2.98
C ALA A 69 3.63 -7.22 2.45
N PHE A 70 3.09 -7.39 1.24
CA PHE A 70 3.02 -8.70 0.60
C PHE A 70 4.42 -9.27 0.32
N SER A 71 5.39 -8.45 -0.12
CA SER A 71 6.77 -8.90 -0.32
C SER A 71 7.42 -9.41 0.96
N VAL A 72 7.17 -8.76 2.10
CA VAL A 72 7.62 -9.27 3.41
C VAL A 72 6.92 -10.59 3.76
N ALA A 73 5.61 -10.67 3.55
CA ALA A 73 4.85 -11.86 3.90
C ALA A 73 5.20 -13.07 3.03
N ILE A 74 5.39 -12.89 1.73
CA ILE A 74 5.72 -13.98 0.80
C ILE A 74 7.14 -14.49 1.00
N ASP A 75 8.09 -13.64 1.40
CA ASP A 75 9.44 -14.04 1.79
C ASP A 75 9.41 -15.00 3.01
N ILE A 76 8.57 -14.69 4.00
CA ILE A 76 8.43 -15.47 5.24
C ILE A 76 7.64 -16.77 5.02
N TYR A 77 6.44 -16.64 4.45
CA TYR A 77 5.47 -17.74 4.37
C TYR A 77 5.58 -18.55 3.09
N SER A 78 6.24 -18.01 2.05
CA SER A 78 6.30 -18.64 0.73
C SER A 78 4.90 -19.09 0.28
N THR A 79 4.77 -20.30 -0.28
CA THR A 79 3.50 -20.84 -0.76
C THR A 79 2.46 -21.10 0.32
N SER A 80 2.84 -21.12 1.61
CA SER A 80 1.87 -21.34 2.69
C SER A 80 0.91 -20.16 2.87
N LEU A 81 1.32 -18.94 2.46
CA LEU A 81 0.47 -17.76 2.46
C LEU A 81 -0.78 -17.95 1.57
N TYR A 82 -0.66 -18.75 0.51
CA TYR A 82 -1.77 -18.99 -0.43
C TYR A 82 -2.94 -19.78 0.14
N LYS A 83 -2.79 -20.34 1.34
CA LYS A 83 -3.92 -20.91 2.10
C LYS A 83 -4.84 -19.83 2.67
N ARG A 84 -4.31 -18.60 2.83
CA ARG A 84 -5.00 -17.47 3.45
C ARG A 84 -5.47 -16.43 2.45
N VAL A 85 -4.82 -16.35 1.28
CA VAL A 85 -5.14 -15.38 0.22
C VAL A 85 -4.79 -15.96 -1.14
N GLY A 86 -5.66 -15.80 -2.14
CA GLY A 86 -5.45 -16.30 -3.49
C GLY A 86 -4.45 -15.48 -4.32
N VAL A 87 -4.41 -15.77 -5.62
CA VAL A 87 -3.57 -15.10 -6.63
C VAL A 87 -4.35 -14.62 -7.86
N GLU A 88 -5.68 -14.72 -7.81
CA GLU A 88 -6.55 -14.47 -8.95
C GLU A 88 -7.04 -13.02 -8.98
N PRO A 89 -7.19 -12.40 -10.16
CA PRO A 89 -7.82 -11.09 -10.27
C PRO A 89 -9.26 -11.15 -9.72
N SER A 90 -9.69 -10.07 -9.07
CA SER A 90 -11.10 -9.92 -8.68
C SER A 90 -11.89 -9.43 -9.90
N GLY A 91 -12.76 -10.26 -10.45
CA GLY A 91 -13.69 -9.86 -11.53
C GLY A 91 -14.84 -8.95 -11.06
N SER A 92 -14.95 -8.71 -9.76
CA SER A 92 -15.90 -7.80 -9.11
C SER A 92 -15.19 -6.60 -8.49
N ALA A 93 -15.95 -5.60 -8.03
CA ALA A 93 -15.40 -4.48 -7.26
C ALA A 93 -14.49 -4.96 -6.12
N PHE A 94 -13.36 -4.27 -5.91
CA PHE A 94 -12.26 -4.66 -5.02
C PHE A 94 -12.64 -4.87 -3.54
N ASN A 95 -13.84 -4.46 -3.13
CA ASN A 95 -14.35 -4.55 -1.76
C ASN A 95 -15.68 -5.33 -1.68
N SER A 96 -15.87 -6.35 -2.50
CA SER A 96 -17.08 -7.17 -2.52
C SER A 96 -17.14 -8.12 -1.32
N LEU A 97 -18.04 -7.87 -0.37
CA LEU A 97 -18.34 -8.80 0.73
C LEU A 97 -18.94 -10.11 0.22
N VAL A 98 -19.79 -10.03 -0.82
CA VAL A 98 -20.45 -11.20 -1.44
C VAL A 98 -19.41 -12.15 -2.03
N GLN A 99 -18.39 -11.61 -2.72
CA GLN A 99 -17.32 -12.45 -3.26
C GLN A 99 -16.54 -13.14 -2.14
N LEU A 100 -16.20 -12.38 -1.10
CA LEU A 100 -15.45 -12.91 0.04
C LEU A 100 -16.23 -14.01 0.79
N GLU A 101 -17.55 -13.86 0.91
CA GLU A 101 -18.43 -14.89 1.47
C GLU A 101 -18.48 -16.14 0.60
N TYR A 102 -18.63 -15.99 -0.72
CA TYR A 102 -18.60 -17.12 -1.67
C TYR A 102 -17.27 -17.88 -1.64
N GLU A 103 -16.17 -17.20 -1.34
CA GLU A 103 -14.84 -17.77 -1.22
C GLU A 103 -14.51 -18.24 0.21
N ASN A 104 -15.52 -18.38 1.07
CA ASN A 104 -15.39 -18.84 2.46
C ASN A 104 -14.32 -18.04 3.23
N GLY A 105 -14.32 -16.72 3.07
CA GLY A 105 -13.41 -15.82 3.80
C GLY A 105 -11.97 -15.84 3.30
N VAL A 106 -11.65 -16.49 2.18
CA VAL A 106 -10.33 -16.43 1.53
C VAL A 106 -10.35 -15.34 0.46
N PRO A 107 -9.64 -14.21 0.64
CA PRO A 107 -9.62 -13.14 -0.37
C PRO A 107 -8.94 -13.58 -1.66
N ARG A 108 -9.40 -13.04 -2.79
CA ARG A 108 -8.91 -13.38 -4.13
C ARG A 108 -7.42 -13.20 -4.38
N ASN A 109 -6.85 -12.11 -3.86
CA ASN A 109 -5.47 -11.69 -4.07
C ASN A 109 -5.03 -10.72 -2.97
N PRO A 110 -3.72 -10.53 -2.74
CA PRO A 110 -3.22 -9.64 -1.68
C PRO A 110 -3.43 -8.15 -1.95
N PHE A 111 -3.89 -7.77 -3.15
CA PHE A 111 -3.96 -6.36 -3.58
C PHE A 111 -5.36 -5.74 -3.41
N ILE A 112 -6.38 -6.53 -3.08
CA ILE A 112 -7.65 -6.04 -2.54
C ILE A 112 -7.57 -5.83 -1.02
N ASN A 113 -8.47 -5.03 -0.43
CA ASN A 113 -8.41 -4.68 0.99
C ASN A 113 -8.45 -5.92 1.89
N ALA A 114 -9.35 -6.86 1.63
CA ALA A 114 -9.44 -8.09 2.41
C ALA A 114 -8.12 -8.90 2.36
N GLY A 115 -7.49 -8.98 1.19
CA GLY A 115 -6.21 -9.65 0.99
C GLY A 115 -5.08 -8.99 1.75
N ALA A 116 -4.98 -7.66 1.68
CA ALA A 116 -3.96 -6.92 2.41
C ALA A 116 -4.15 -7.00 3.93
N ILE A 117 -5.40 -6.98 4.40
CA ILE A 117 -5.72 -7.11 5.82
C ILE A 117 -5.37 -8.51 6.34
N VAL A 118 -5.62 -9.59 5.59
CA VAL A 118 -5.21 -10.95 6.00
C VAL A 118 -3.69 -11.16 5.90
N VAL A 119 -3.02 -10.48 4.97
CA VAL A 119 -1.54 -10.42 4.93
C VAL A 119 -0.99 -9.78 6.20
N MET A 120 -1.56 -8.66 6.64
CA MET A 120 -1.18 -8.03 7.91
C MET A 120 -1.47 -8.94 9.11
N ASP A 121 -2.63 -9.62 9.14
CA ASP A 121 -2.93 -10.61 10.19
C ASP A 121 -1.86 -11.71 10.25
N ALA A 122 -1.43 -12.25 9.09
CA ALA A 122 -0.38 -13.25 9.04
C ALA A 122 0.97 -12.72 9.56
N LEU A 123 1.35 -11.49 9.19
CA LEU A 123 2.57 -10.85 9.71
C LEU A 123 2.51 -10.67 11.24
N ILE A 124 1.35 -10.27 11.77
CA ILE A 124 1.15 -10.12 13.22
C ILE A 124 1.32 -11.47 13.93
N SER A 125 0.73 -12.53 13.40
CA SER A 125 0.93 -13.89 13.94
C SER A 125 2.39 -14.32 13.89
N HIS A 126 3.13 -13.99 12.82
CA HIS A 126 4.55 -14.36 12.69
C HIS A 126 5.43 -13.62 13.71
N PHE A 127 5.27 -12.31 13.82
CA PHE A 127 6.12 -11.44 14.65
C PHE A 127 5.63 -11.30 16.10
N GLY A 128 4.46 -11.85 16.41
CA GLY A 128 3.88 -11.92 17.76
C GLY A 128 3.25 -10.63 18.28
N SER A 129 3.28 -9.53 17.53
CA SER A 129 2.59 -8.27 17.88
C SER A 129 2.35 -7.39 16.65
N ASP A 130 1.37 -6.50 16.76
CA ASP A 130 1.02 -5.49 15.76
C ASP A 130 2.17 -4.49 15.52
N TYR A 131 2.84 -4.07 16.59
CA TYR A 131 4.03 -3.23 16.53
C TYR A 131 5.18 -3.90 15.77
N ALA A 132 5.54 -5.14 16.11
CA ALA A 132 6.68 -5.82 15.50
C ALA A 132 6.43 -6.11 14.01
N ALA A 133 5.20 -6.46 13.62
CA ALA A 133 4.83 -6.65 12.22
C ALA A 133 4.97 -5.36 11.41
N LEU A 134 4.44 -4.23 11.92
CA LEU A 134 4.57 -2.94 11.25
C LEU A 134 6.03 -2.49 11.14
N GLU A 135 6.81 -2.59 12.22
CA GLU A 135 8.23 -2.21 12.20
C GLU A 135 9.05 -3.07 11.23
N ARG A 136 8.70 -4.36 11.05
CA ARG A 136 9.35 -5.18 10.02
C ARG A 136 9.08 -4.63 8.62
N VAL A 137 7.82 -4.29 8.32
CA VAL A 137 7.42 -3.71 7.02
C VAL A 137 8.11 -2.36 6.82
N MET A 138 8.13 -1.49 7.84
CA MET A 138 8.80 -0.20 7.76
C MET A 138 10.31 -0.34 7.58
N THR A 139 10.96 -1.27 8.30
CA THR A 139 12.38 -1.57 8.13
C THR A 139 12.68 -2.01 6.70
N PHE A 140 11.89 -2.93 6.16
CA PHE A 140 12.01 -3.35 4.77
C PHE A 140 11.91 -2.17 3.80
N ILE A 141 10.92 -1.28 4.00
CA ILE A 141 10.73 -0.09 3.15
C ILE A 141 11.94 0.87 3.25
N ARG A 142 12.42 1.13 4.47
CA ARG A 142 13.60 1.98 4.72
C ARG A 142 14.87 1.44 4.05
N GLU A 143 15.03 0.12 4.03
CA GLU A 143 16.15 -0.57 3.38
C GLU A 143 16.07 -0.40 1.85
N ILE A 144 14.96 -0.76 1.23
CA ILE A 144 14.81 -0.72 -0.23
C ILE A 144 14.69 0.70 -0.80
N SER A 145 14.26 1.67 0.01
CA SER A 145 14.22 3.08 -0.39
C SER A 145 15.53 3.82 -0.08
N ASP A 146 16.50 3.18 0.59
CA ASP A 146 17.71 3.81 1.12
C ASP A 146 17.41 5.08 1.95
N ASN A 147 16.35 5.04 2.76
CA ASN A 147 15.97 6.16 3.64
C ASN A 147 15.44 5.67 4.98
N GLN A 148 16.26 5.82 6.02
CA GLN A 148 15.93 5.42 7.39
C GLN A 148 14.87 6.32 8.08
N ASN A 149 14.54 7.47 7.48
CA ASN A 149 13.60 8.44 8.05
C ASN A 149 12.15 8.26 7.57
N ILE A 150 11.85 7.17 6.85
CA ILE A 150 10.46 6.89 6.45
C ILE A 150 9.62 6.58 7.69
N GLN A 151 8.46 7.25 7.74
CA GLN A 151 7.48 7.22 8.80
C GLN A 151 6.08 7.13 8.20
N PHE A 152 5.08 6.83 9.03
CA PHE A 152 3.67 6.97 8.65
C PHE A 152 3.07 8.25 9.25
N ASP A 153 2.04 8.78 8.61
CA ASP A 153 1.27 9.90 9.11
C ASP A 153 0.19 9.41 10.09
N GLY A 154 0.31 9.86 11.34
CA GLY A 154 -0.63 9.51 12.41
C GLY A 154 -2.03 10.08 12.20
N GLU A 155 -2.17 11.25 11.57
CA GLU A 155 -3.47 11.87 11.28
C GLU A 155 -4.20 11.13 10.17
N VAL A 156 -3.49 10.75 9.09
CA VAL A 156 -4.06 9.90 8.03
C VAL A 156 -4.48 8.54 8.60
N ALA A 157 -3.61 7.89 9.38
CA ALA A 157 -3.92 6.59 9.98
C ALA A 157 -5.14 6.65 10.92
N LYS A 158 -5.25 7.74 11.70
CA LYS A 158 -6.39 7.98 12.59
C LYS A 158 -7.67 8.24 11.79
N SER A 159 -7.59 9.09 10.76
CA SER A 159 -8.74 9.43 9.93
C SER A 159 -9.28 8.21 9.17
N GLU A 160 -8.41 7.35 8.64
CA GLU A 160 -8.79 6.05 8.07
C GLU A 160 -9.49 5.15 9.10
N MET A 161 -8.97 5.11 10.34
CA MET A 161 -9.56 4.29 11.40
C MET A 161 -10.96 4.77 11.82
N GLU A 162 -11.19 6.09 11.83
CA GLU A 162 -12.51 6.68 12.11
C GLU A 162 -13.56 6.32 11.04
N HIS A 163 -13.12 5.99 9.82
CA HIS A 163 -13.98 5.62 8.68
C HIS A 163 -13.86 4.13 8.31
N ALA A 164 -13.43 3.29 9.26
CA ALA A 164 -13.00 1.91 9.03
C ALA A 164 -14.11 0.86 8.82
N SER A 165 -15.39 1.23 8.88
CA SER A 165 -16.51 0.28 9.01
C SER A 165 -16.46 -0.87 7.99
N ARG A 166 -16.09 -0.56 6.74
CA ARG A 166 -15.99 -1.55 5.67
C ARG A 166 -14.85 -2.54 5.88
N ASN A 167 -13.67 -2.06 6.25
CA ASN A 167 -12.50 -2.91 6.50
C ASN A 167 -12.69 -3.78 7.74
N LEU A 168 -13.33 -3.23 8.78
CA LEU A 168 -13.74 -4.00 9.96
C LEU A 168 -14.74 -5.11 9.59
N ALA A 169 -15.73 -4.82 8.73
CA ALA A 169 -16.67 -5.84 8.26
C ALA A 169 -15.99 -6.96 7.45
N LEU A 170 -15.05 -6.61 6.55
CA LEU A 170 -14.25 -7.60 5.80
C LEU A 170 -13.46 -8.50 6.76
N ALA A 171 -12.78 -7.91 7.74
CA ALA A 171 -11.98 -8.64 8.72
C ALA A 171 -12.83 -9.55 9.61
N GLN A 172 -13.99 -9.08 10.09
CA GLN A 172 -14.92 -9.92 10.84
C GLN A 172 -15.47 -11.08 10.01
N LEU A 173 -15.76 -10.85 8.73
CA LEU A 173 -16.23 -11.90 7.83
C LEU A 173 -15.14 -12.98 7.66
N MET A 174 -13.90 -12.59 7.37
CA MET A 174 -12.77 -13.54 7.30
C MET A 174 -12.59 -14.32 8.61
N LYS A 175 -12.75 -13.64 9.76
CA LYS A 175 -12.68 -14.28 11.08
C LYS A 175 -13.78 -15.31 11.30
N SER A 176 -15.01 -15.01 10.85
CA SER A 176 -16.15 -15.95 10.95
C SER A 176 -15.93 -17.24 10.16
N PHE A 177 -15.14 -17.20 9.09
CA PHE A 177 -14.73 -18.36 8.30
C PHE A 177 -13.41 -19.01 8.75
N GLY A 178 -12.79 -18.53 9.83
CA GLY A 178 -11.56 -19.09 10.37
C GLY A 178 -10.28 -18.69 9.62
N ASN A 179 -10.31 -17.66 8.77
CA ASN A 179 -9.12 -17.14 8.07
C ASN A 179 -8.52 -15.89 8.75
N PHE A 180 -8.65 -15.78 10.07
CA PHE A 180 -8.18 -14.64 10.84
C PHE A 180 -7.83 -15.07 12.27
N GLU A 181 -6.62 -14.74 12.73
CA GLU A 181 -6.10 -15.26 14.00
C GLU A 181 -6.13 -14.20 15.11
N ASN A 182 -5.86 -12.94 14.77
CA ASN A 182 -5.67 -11.88 15.77
C ASN A 182 -6.95 -11.06 16.03
N ASP A 183 -6.84 -10.04 16.88
CA ASP A 183 -7.93 -9.10 17.09
C ASP A 183 -8.19 -8.26 15.83
N VAL A 184 -9.45 -8.16 15.44
CA VAL A 184 -9.84 -7.48 14.19
C VAL A 184 -9.51 -6.00 14.24
N TYR A 185 -9.75 -5.34 15.37
CA TYR A 185 -9.51 -3.91 15.50
C TYR A 185 -8.01 -3.61 15.45
N GLU A 186 -7.19 -4.42 16.11
CA GLU A 186 -5.73 -4.27 16.11
C GLU A 186 -5.11 -4.46 14.73
N VAL A 187 -5.52 -5.51 14.00
CA VAL A 187 -5.00 -5.76 12.64
C VAL A 187 -5.40 -4.65 11.69
N VAL A 188 -6.69 -4.24 11.69
CA VAL A 188 -7.18 -3.19 10.79
C VAL A 188 -6.51 -1.84 11.10
N ARG A 189 -6.33 -1.51 12.38
CA ARG A 189 -5.58 -0.31 12.80
C ARG A 189 -4.15 -0.33 12.27
N THR A 190 -3.49 -1.48 12.31
CA THR A 190 -2.10 -1.62 11.84
C THR A 190 -2.00 -1.59 10.32
N TYR A 191 -2.97 -2.18 9.61
CA TYR A 191 -3.13 -2.02 8.17
C TYR A 191 -3.29 -0.54 7.76
N PHE A 192 -4.02 0.28 8.54
CA PHE A 192 -4.12 1.71 8.24
C PHE A 192 -2.83 2.49 8.50
N LYS A 193 -2.06 2.13 9.54
CA LYS A 193 -0.70 2.69 9.71
C LYS A 193 0.20 2.35 8.53
N GLN A 194 0.07 1.12 7.99
CA GLN A 194 0.77 0.72 6.77
C GLN A 194 0.33 1.57 5.55
N CYS A 195 -0.96 1.83 5.38
CA CYS A 195 -1.47 2.69 4.31
C CYS A 195 -0.97 4.14 4.45
N ALA A 196 -0.87 4.62 5.69
CA ALA A 196 -0.44 5.98 6.01
C ALA A 196 1.08 6.20 5.91
N ILE A 197 1.88 5.23 5.46
CA ILE A 197 3.32 5.43 5.21
C ILE A 197 3.51 6.56 4.21
N PHE A 198 4.36 7.53 4.55
CA PHE A 198 4.60 8.74 3.76
C PHE A 198 5.91 8.63 3.00
N MET A 199 5.81 8.79 1.67
CA MET A 199 6.95 8.74 0.78
C MET A 199 6.86 9.86 -0.26
N THR A 200 8.00 10.30 -0.75
CA THR A 200 8.10 11.09 -1.98
C THR A 200 8.06 10.19 -3.21
N THR A 201 7.89 10.75 -4.41
CA THR A 201 7.99 9.94 -5.64
C THR A 201 9.40 9.39 -5.85
N GLU A 202 10.43 10.10 -5.38
CA GLU A 202 11.82 9.61 -5.39
C GLU A 202 12.01 8.38 -4.51
N GLU A 203 11.52 8.43 -3.28
CA GLU A 203 11.58 7.32 -2.33
C GLU A 203 10.77 6.13 -2.84
N LEU A 204 9.58 6.37 -3.39
CA LEU A 204 8.70 5.33 -3.88
C LEU A 204 9.25 4.64 -5.14
N SER A 205 9.79 5.43 -6.07
CA SER A 205 10.42 4.92 -7.30
C SER A 205 11.60 4.00 -6.97
N ARG A 206 12.44 4.39 -5.99
CA ARG A 206 13.56 3.56 -5.51
C ARG A 206 13.06 2.30 -4.78
N ALA A 207 12.04 2.43 -3.93
CA ALA A 207 11.50 1.29 -3.17
C ALA A 207 10.86 0.20 -4.04
N MET A 208 10.52 0.50 -5.30
CA MET A 208 9.97 -0.48 -6.25
C MET A 208 11.03 -1.10 -7.18
N LEU A 209 12.29 -0.65 -7.09
CA LEU A 209 13.35 -1.03 -8.02
C LEU A 209 13.59 -2.55 -8.04
N TYR A 210 13.55 -3.20 -6.88
CA TYR A 210 13.73 -4.65 -6.78
C TYR A 210 12.70 -5.45 -7.60
N LEU A 211 11.49 -4.93 -7.80
CA LEU A 211 10.48 -5.60 -8.63
C LEU A 211 10.85 -5.56 -10.11
N ALA A 212 11.49 -4.48 -10.57
CA ALA A 212 11.94 -4.32 -11.95
C ALA A 212 13.19 -5.17 -12.27
N PHE A 213 14.05 -5.42 -11.27
CA PHE A 213 15.36 -6.06 -11.46
C PHE A 213 15.50 -7.44 -10.79
N GLY A 214 14.38 -8.14 -10.59
CA GLY A 214 14.37 -9.56 -10.20
C GLY A 214 14.75 -9.81 -8.74
N GLY A 215 14.37 -8.90 -7.84
CA GLY A 215 14.61 -8.99 -6.41
C GLY A 215 15.92 -8.37 -5.93
N LYS A 216 16.55 -7.50 -6.73
CA LYS A 216 17.84 -6.87 -6.44
C LYS A 216 17.72 -5.38 -6.19
#